data_AF-A0A7Y4QZL8-F1
#
_entry.id   AF-A0A7Y4QZL8-F1
#
_cell.length_a   1.000
_cell.length_b   1.000
_cell.length_c   1.000
_cell.angle_alpha   90.00
_cell.angle_beta   90.00
_cell.angle_gamma   90.00
#
_symmetry.space_group_name_H-M   'P 1'
#
loop_
_entity.id
_entity.type
_entity.pdbx_description
1 polymer ?
#
loop_
_entity_poly.entity_id
_entity_poly.type
_entity_poly.pdbx_seq_one_letter_code
_entity_poly.pdbx_strand_id
1 'polypeptide(L)'
;DIRFNEEQLYDLRKLAIQGEGIQLEFKRKATHPEKVVREMIAFANTHGGTVLIGVDDDGSLVGVKYPEDEMIEVQRALQNCKPTLIYNESLFALRENRFVIRLDIPESDRRPHFYAIDKETSETYVRVKDMSIKASTEMQEIIRRTRKKKDIQFTYGDHENKLMKYLEEHKTITLPQFRELTGLNRFKDRAS
;
A
#
# COMPACT_ATOMS: atom_id res chain seq x y z
N ASP A 1 -23.52 19.50 -4.10
CA ASP A 1 -23.27 19.50 -5.55
C ASP A 1 -21.79 19.49 -5.86
N ILE A 2 -21.27 18.33 -6.28
CA ILE A 2 -19.92 18.23 -6.83
C ILE A 2 -20.00 18.71 -8.27
N ARG A 3 -19.36 19.86 -8.54
CA ARG A 3 -19.41 20.51 -9.85
C ARG A 3 -18.11 20.28 -10.60
N PHE A 4 -18.20 20.27 -11.92
CA PHE A 4 -17.04 20.22 -12.80
C PHE A 4 -16.07 21.37 -12.47
N ASN A 5 -14.80 21.03 -12.26
CA ASN A 5 -13.72 21.97 -11.99
C ASN A 5 -12.52 21.63 -12.87
N GLU A 6 -12.15 22.55 -13.76
CA GLU A 6 -11.13 22.32 -14.79
C GLU A 6 -9.71 22.20 -14.21
N GLU A 7 -9.39 22.95 -13.15
CA GLU A 7 -8.08 22.91 -12.49
C GLU A 7 -7.86 21.58 -11.78
N GLN A 8 -8.85 21.12 -11.01
CA GLN A 8 -8.80 19.82 -10.33
C GLN A 8 -8.64 18.65 -11.31
N LEU A 9 -9.27 18.75 -12.48
CA LEU A 9 -9.13 17.74 -13.54
C LEU A 9 -7.76 17.77 -14.21
N TYR A 10 -7.13 18.94 -14.32
CA TYR A 10 -5.79 19.04 -14.87
C TYR A 10 -4.77 18.31 -14.00
N ASP A 11 -4.83 18.48 -12.68
CA ASP A 11 -3.96 17.75 -11.74
C ASP A 11 -4.25 16.25 -11.73
N LEU A 12 -5.51 15.86 -11.79
CA LEU A 12 -5.90 14.45 -11.90
C LEU A 12 -5.37 13.81 -13.19
N ARG A 13 -5.42 14.51 -14.32
CA ARG A 13 -4.85 14.04 -15.60
C ARG A 13 -3.33 13.91 -15.52
N LYS A 14 -2.65 14.89 -14.90
CA LYS A 14 -1.20 14.80 -14.69
C LYS A 14 -0.83 13.56 -13.90
N LEU A 15 -1.58 13.26 -12.84
CA LEU A 15 -1.38 12.06 -12.05
C LEU A 15 -1.63 10.80 -12.90
N ALA A 16 -2.74 10.73 -13.63
CA ALA A 16 -3.08 9.56 -14.44
C ALA A 16 -2.05 9.28 -15.57
N ILE A 17 -1.46 10.32 -16.17
CA ILE A 17 -0.42 10.19 -17.21
C ILE A 17 0.88 9.60 -16.67
N GLN A 18 1.14 9.65 -15.36
CA GLN A 18 2.31 8.98 -14.76
C GLN A 18 2.23 7.46 -14.92
N GLY A 19 1.04 6.92 -15.17
CA GLY A 19 0.78 5.49 -15.26
C GLY A 19 0.70 4.82 -13.88
N GLU A 20 0.25 3.58 -13.87
CA GLU A 20 0.28 2.76 -12.66
C GLU A 20 1.73 2.56 -12.18
N GLY A 21 1.89 2.41 -10.87
CA GLY A 21 3.21 2.28 -10.28
C GLY A 21 3.14 2.05 -8.78
N ILE A 22 4.27 2.22 -8.10
CA ILE A 22 4.40 1.82 -6.68
C ILE A 22 3.39 2.47 -5.73
N GLN A 23 2.87 3.66 -6.08
CA GLN A 23 1.92 4.44 -5.28
C GLN A 23 0.64 4.80 -6.04
N LEU A 24 0.41 4.24 -7.23
CA LEU A 24 -0.75 4.59 -8.05
C LEU A 24 -1.32 3.33 -8.71
N GLU A 25 -2.62 3.14 -8.55
CA GLU A 25 -3.36 2.02 -9.12
C GLU A 25 -4.64 2.52 -9.81
N PHE A 26 -4.92 2.01 -10.99
CA PHE A 26 -6.12 2.33 -11.76
C PHE A 26 -7.12 1.18 -11.69
N LYS A 27 -8.39 1.57 -11.66
CA LYS A 27 -9.52 0.68 -11.82
C LYS A 27 -10.54 1.36 -12.69
N ARG A 28 -10.94 0.69 -13.78
CA ARG A 28 -12.03 1.22 -14.60
C ARG A 28 -13.34 1.32 -13.84
N LYS A 29 -13.63 0.33 -12.99
CA LYS A 29 -14.77 0.24 -12.06
C LYS A 29 -14.40 -0.60 -10.85
N ALA A 30 -15.16 -0.51 -9.77
CA ALA A 30 -15.05 -1.36 -8.59
C ALA A 30 -15.86 -2.66 -8.72
N THR A 31 -15.94 -3.26 -9.92
CA THR A 31 -16.66 -4.54 -10.16
C THR A 31 -16.19 -5.68 -9.24
N HIS A 32 -14.94 -5.62 -8.82
CA HIS A 32 -14.31 -6.55 -7.88
C HIS A 32 -13.82 -5.74 -6.66
N PRO A 33 -14.71 -5.35 -5.74
CA PRO A 33 -14.38 -4.45 -4.64
C PRO A 33 -13.32 -5.06 -3.71
N GLU A 34 -13.27 -6.39 -3.57
CA GLU A 34 -12.23 -7.09 -2.82
C GLU A 34 -10.83 -6.85 -3.40
N LYS A 35 -10.69 -6.72 -4.72
CA LYS A 35 -9.40 -6.39 -5.36
C LYS A 35 -9.00 -4.96 -5.04
N VAL A 36 -9.94 -4.01 -5.11
CA VAL A 36 -9.70 -2.61 -4.69
C VAL A 36 -9.18 -2.56 -3.25
N VAL A 37 -9.83 -3.29 -2.34
CA VAL A 37 -9.42 -3.32 -0.92
C VAL A 37 -8.04 -3.95 -0.74
N ARG A 38 -7.67 -4.98 -1.52
CA ARG A 38 -6.32 -5.56 -1.48
C ARG A 38 -5.25 -4.55 -1.87
N GLU A 39 -5.52 -3.72 -2.89
CA GLU A 39 -4.62 -2.62 -3.28
C GLU A 39 -4.49 -1.59 -2.15
N MET A 40 -5.61 -1.19 -1.53
CA MET A 40 -5.60 -0.30 -0.37
C MET A 40 -4.78 -0.88 0.80
N ILE A 41 -4.93 -2.17 1.10
CA ILE A 41 -4.13 -2.86 2.13
C ILE A 41 -2.64 -2.81 1.78
N ALA A 42 -2.29 -3.10 0.52
CA ALA A 42 -0.90 -3.10 0.07
C ALA A 42 -0.26 -1.71 0.22
N PHE A 43 -0.98 -0.65 -0.15
CA PHE A 43 -0.53 0.73 0.05
C PHE A 43 -0.35 1.06 1.53
N ALA A 44 -1.35 0.80 2.37
CA ALA A 44 -1.30 1.08 3.81
C ALA A 44 -0.17 0.34 4.52
N ASN A 45 0.14 -0.88 4.10
CA ASN A 45 1.23 -1.67 4.67
C ASN A 45 2.62 -1.24 4.20
N THR A 46 2.71 -0.45 3.12
CA THR A 46 3.96 -0.07 2.47
C THR A 46 4.29 1.41 2.67
N HIS A 47 4.07 2.26 1.67
CA HIS A 47 4.42 3.69 1.69
C HIS A 47 3.22 4.59 1.34
N GLY A 48 2.00 4.08 1.57
CA GLY A 48 0.78 4.69 1.09
C GLY A 48 0.68 4.66 -0.44
N GLY A 49 -0.35 5.32 -0.96
CA GLY A 49 -0.61 5.44 -2.39
C GLY A 49 -2.04 5.89 -2.68
N THR A 50 -2.40 5.85 -3.95
CA THR A 50 -3.68 6.33 -4.47
C THR A 50 -4.30 5.27 -5.37
N VAL A 51 -5.59 5.01 -5.18
CA VAL A 51 -6.40 4.24 -6.14
C VAL A 51 -7.32 5.22 -6.88
N LEU A 52 -7.32 5.16 -8.21
CA LEU A 52 -8.26 5.91 -9.04
C LEU A 52 -9.29 4.95 -9.67
N ILE A 53 -10.57 5.16 -9.36
CA ILE A 53 -11.69 4.42 -9.93
C ILE A 53 -12.36 5.28 -11.01
N GLY A 54 -12.61 4.70 -12.18
CA GLY A 54 -13.03 5.43 -13.37
C GLY A 54 -11.85 5.85 -14.26
N VAL A 55 -10.73 5.15 -14.18
CA VAL A 55 -9.55 5.36 -15.02
C VAL A 55 -9.22 4.05 -15.73
N ASP A 56 -8.98 4.09 -17.04
CA ASP A 56 -8.56 2.92 -17.81
C ASP A 56 -7.06 2.69 -17.67
N ASP A 57 -6.57 1.51 -18.06
CA ASP A 57 -5.17 1.11 -17.85
C ASP A 57 -4.15 2.02 -18.58
N ASP A 58 -4.59 2.73 -19.62
CA ASP A 58 -3.80 3.72 -20.37
C ASP A 58 -3.77 5.12 -19.71
N GLY A 59 -4.41 5.28 -18.54
CA GLY A 59 -4.55 6.55 -17.83
C GLY A 59 -5.72 7.42 -18.31
N SER A 60 -6.54 6.94 -19.25
CA SER A 60 -7.72 7.66 -19.73
C SER A 60 -8.78 7.79 -18.64
N LEU A 61 -9.21 9.03 -18.36
CA LEU A 61 -10.29 9.31 -17.41
C LEU A 61 -11.66 8.96 -18.02
N VAL A 62 -12.01 7.68 -18.00
CA VAL A 62 -13.28 7.16 -18.53
C VAL A 62 -14.46 7.46 -17.62
N GLY A 63 -14.27 7.54 -16.31
CA GLY A 63 -15.28 7.83 -15.30
C GLY A 63 -16.36 6.75 -15.11
N VAL A 64 -17.04 6.83 -13.97
CA VAL A 64 -18.21 6.03 -13.58
C VAL A 64 -19.46 6.90 -13.51
N LYS A 65 -20.64 6.30 -13.71
CA LYS A 65 -21.92 7.03 -13.72
C LYS A 65 -22.52 7.20 -12.32
N TYR A 66 -22.34 6.20 -11.46
CA TYR A 66 -22.91 6.14 -10.11
C TYR A 66 -21.77 5.90 -9.10
N PRO A 67 -21.00 6.95 -8.77
CA PRO A 67 -19.82 6.79 -7.89
C PRO A 67 -20.19 6.35 -6.47
N GLU A 68 -21.37 6.74 -5.98
CA GLU A 68 -21.87 6.31 -4.68
C GLU A 68 -22.10 4.79 -4.63
N ASP A 69 -22.69 4.21 -5.67
CA ASP A 69 -22.90 2.75 -5.76
C ASP A 69 -21.56 2.00 -5.76
N GLU A 70 -20.57 2.48 -6.53
CA GLU A 70 -19.23 1.91 -6.56
C GLU A 70 -18.58 1.95 -5.16
N MET A 71 -18.70 3.07 -4.45
CA MET A 71 -18.16 3.23 -3.09
C MET A 71 -18.88 2.40 -2.05
N ILE A 72 -20.20 2.20 -2.17
CA ILE A 72 -20.95 1.31 -1.27
C ILE A 72 -20.37 -0.11 -1.34
N GLU A 73 -20.08 -0.63 -2.54
CA GLU A 73 -19.49 -1.97 -2.69
C GLU A 73 -18.06 -2.04 -2.12
N VAL A 74 -17.23 -1.02 -2.35
CA VAL A 74 -15.88 -0.93 -1.75
C VAL A 74 -15.97 -0.88 -0.22
N GLN A 75 -16.87 -0.07 0.35
CA GLN A 75 -17.08 0.05 1.79
C GLN A 75 -17.57 -1.25 2.44
N ARG A 76 -18.41 -2.01 1.75
CA ARG A 76 -18.82 -3.35 2.19
C ARG A 76 -17.62 -4.30 2.24
N ALA A 77 -16.79 -4.33 1.19
CA ALA A 77 -15.57 -5.14 1.19
C ALA A 77 -14.58 -4.72 2.28
N LEU A 78 -14.47 -3.41 2.56
CA LEU A 78 -13.62 -2.87 3.63
C LEU A 78 -14.01 -3.37 5.03
N GLN A 79 -15.25 -3.82 5.25
CA GLN A 79 -15.65 -4.40 6.55
C GLN A 79 -14.84 -5.66 6.91
N ASN A 80 -14.36 -6.38 5.90
CA ASN A 80 -13.50 -7.55 6.05
C ASN A 80 -12.03 -7.17 6.32
N CYS A 81 -11.68 -5.89 6.28
CA CYS A 81 -10.34 -5.42 6.57
C CYS A 81 -10.14 -5.11 8.05
N LYS A 82 -9.14 -5.72 8.69
CA LYS A 82 -8.73 -5.46 10.08
C LYS A 82 -7.20 -5.30 10.20
N PRO A 83 -6.70 -4.29 10.92
CA PRO A 83 -7.42 -3.16 11.49
C PRO A 83 -8.16 -2.34 10.42
N THR A 84 -9.11 -1.50 10.83
CA THR A 84 -9.83 -0.62 9.89
C THR A 84 -8.84 0.28 9.15
N LEU A 85 -8.94 0.33 7.82
CA LEU A 85 -8.14 1.21 6.98
C LEU A 85 -8.62 2.66 7.11
N ILE A 86 -7.66 3.58 7.12
CA ILE A 86 -7.92 5.02 6.98
C ILE A 86 -7.61 5.38 5.53
N TYR A 87 -8.52 6.13 4.89
CA TYR A 87 -8.34 6.66 3.54
C TYR A 87 -9.13 7.96 3.40
N ASN A 88 -8.70 8.82 2.47
CA ASN A 88 -9.45 10.00 2.06
C ASN A 88 -10.09 9.74 0.71
N GLU A 89 -11.38 10.04 0.59
CA GLU A 89 -12.13 9.97 -0.66
C GLU A 89 -12.22 11.36 -1.27
N SER A 90 -12.00 11.46 -2.58
CA SER A 90 -12.24 12.67 -3.36
C SER A 90 -12.93 12.29 -4.66
N LEU A 91 -13.97 13.04 -5.04
CA LEU A 91 -14.75 12.79 -6.23
C LEU A 91 -14.60 13.93 -7.23
N PHE A 92 -14.28 13.59 -8.47
CA PHE A 92 -14.03 14.53 -9.55
C PHE A 92 -15.09 14.37 -10.64
N ALA A 93 -15.87 15.42 -10.88
CA ALA A 93 -16.86 15.44 -11.97
C ALA A 93 -16.18 15.62 -13.33
N LEU A 94 -16.47 14.71 -14.26
CA LEU A 94 -16.13 14.79 -15.67
C LEU A 94 -17.30 15.35 -16.49
N ARG A 95 -17.11 15.47 -17.80
CA ARG A 95 -18.20 15.74 -18.76
C ARG A 95 -19.19 14.56 -18.78
N GLU A 96 -20.39 14.81 -19.31
CA GLU A 96 -21.44 13.80 -19.50
C GLU A 96 -21.90 13.13 -18.20
N ASN A 97 -21.82 13.84 -17.08
CA ASN A 97 -22.25 13.35 -15.76
C ASN A 97 -21.54 12.04 -15.36
N ARG A 98 -20.23 11.98 -15.61
CA ARG A 98 -19.36 10.88 -15.17
C ARG A 98 -18.40 11.38 -14.12
N PHE A 99 -17.84 10.48 -13.32
CA PHE A 99 -17.03 10.84 -12.16
C PHE A 99 -15.81 9.95 -12.03
N VAL A 100 -14.71 10.48 -11.50
CA VAL A 100 -13.55 9.69 -11.05
C VAL A 100 -13.51 9.76 -9.54
N ILE A 101 -13.36 8.60 -8.89
CA ILE A 101 -13.17 8.50 -7.45
C ILE A 101 -11.68 8.33 -7.20
N ARG A 102 -11.13 9.14 -6.32
CA ARG A 102 -9.76 9.05 -5.82
C ARG A 102 -9.82 8.60 -4.36
N LEU A 103 -9.13 7.51 -4.07
CA LEU A 103 -8.92 7.03 -2.70
C LEU A 103 -7.44 7.22 -2.38
N ASP A 104 -7.12 8.11 -1.46
CA ASP A 104 -5.76 8.29 -0.95
C ASP A 104 -5.59 7.50 0.34
N ILE A 105 -4.63 6.57 0.32
CA ILE A 105 -4.35 5.66 1.42
C ILE A 105 -2.97 6.03 1.98
N PRO A 106 -2.89 6.64 3.18
CA PRO A 106 -1.61 6.89 3.81
C PRO A 106 -0.92 5.58 4.23
N GLU A 107 0.40 5.63 4.41
CA GLU A 107 1.11 4.58 5.16
C GLU A 107 0.49 4.49 6.55
N SER A 108 0.10 3.28 6.95
CA SER A 108 -0.64 3.09 8.19
C SER A 108 0.28 2.81 9.38
N ASP A 109 0.08 3.55 10.45
CA ASP A 109 0.71 3.29 11.75
C ASP A 109 0.13 2.04 12.45
N ARG A 110 -0.97 1.48 11.93
CA ARG A 110 -1.61 0.26 12.45
C ARG A 110 -1.28 -1.00 11.64
N ARG A 111 -0.39 -0.91 10.66
CA ARG A 111 0.03 -2.05 9.83
C ARG A 111 0.65 -3.19 10.67
N PRO A 112 0.53 -4.46 10.23
CA PRO A 112 -0.13 -4.89 8.99
C PRO A 112 -1.67 -4.91 9.07
N HIS A 113 -2.32 -4.53 7.97
CA HIS A 113 -3.74 -4.71 7.70
C HIS A 113 -3.99 -6.04 6.98
N PHE A 114 -5.10 -6.71 7.30
CA PHE A 114 -5.49 -8.01 6.78
C PHE A 114 -6.90 -7.96 6.21
N TYR A 115 -7.13 -8.70 5.13
CA TYR A 115 -8.43 -8.98 4.55
C TYR A 115 -8.88 -10.38 4.97
N ALA A 116 -10.03 -10.49 5.65
CA ALA A 116 -10.64 -11.77 5.99
C ALA A 116 -11.20 -12.44 4.72
N ILE A 117 -10.79 -13.69 4.46
CA ILE A 117 -11.31 -14.51 3.36
C ILE A 117 -12.49 -15.35 3.87
N ASP A 118 -12.35 -15.87 5.09
CA ASP A 118 -13.39 -16.56 5.84
C ASP A 118 -13.22 -16.29 7.35
N LYS A 119 -13.85 -17.10 8.21
CA LYS A 119 -13.80 -16.92 9.66
C LYS A 119 -12.44 -17.25 10.29
N GLU A 120 -11.64 -18.07 9.63
CA GLU A 120 -10.38 -18.62 10.14
C GLU A 120 -9.18 -18.08 9.36
N THR A 121 -9.35 -17.71 8.10
CA THR A 121 -8.28 -17.29 7.21
C THR A 121 -8.33 -15.82 6.86
N SER A 122 -7.17 -15.18 6.90
CA SER A 122 -6.97 -13.81 6.44
C SER A 122 -5.67 -13.66 5.68
N GLU A 123 -5.65 -12.70 4.78
CA GLU A 123 -4.50 -12.42 3.93
C GLU A 123 -4.09 -10.97 4.06
N THR A 124 -2.80 -10.70 3.91
CA THR A 124 -2.27 -9.34 3.88
C THR A 124 -1.42 -9.17 2.64
N TYR A 125 -1.27 -7.93 2.21
CA TYR A 125 -0.67 -7.57 0.94
C TYR A 125 0.34 -6.44 1.15
N VAL A 126 1.35 -6.39 0.30
CA VAL A 126 2.38 -5.34 0.26
C VAL A 126 2.67 -4.96 -1.19
N ARG A 127 3.11 -3.71 -1.41
CA ARG A 127 3.57 -3.28 -2.73
C ARG A 127 5.01 -3.73 -2.96
N VAL A 128 5.24 -4.40 -4.07
CA VAL A 128 6.57 -4.71 -4.60
C VAL A 128 6.61 -4.16 -6.02
N LYS A 129 7.26 -3.02 -6.20
CA LYS A 129 7.15 -2.21 -7.42
C LYS A 129 5.68 -1.84 -7.67
N ASP A 130 5.18 -2.09 -8.86
CA ASP A 130 3.82 -1.86 -9.35
C ASP A 130 2.82 -2.99 -8.99
N MET A 131 3.25 -4.02 -8.25
CA MET A 131 2.40 -5.16 -7.92
C MET A 131 2.03 -5.22 -6.44
N SER A 132 0.79 -5.61 -6.18
CA SER A 132 0.33 -6.03 -4.85
C SER A 132 0.49 -7.53 -4.67
N ILE A 133 1.40 -7.93 -3.77
CA ILE A 133 1.75 -9.32 -3.53
C ILE A 133 1.28 -9.75 -2.14
N LYS A 134 0.69 -10.95 -2.04
CA LYS A 134 0.34 -11.57 -0.77
C LYS A 134 1.60 -11.73 0.09
N ALA A 135 1.58 -11.16 1.29
CA ALA A 135 2.71 -11.18 2.20
C ALA A 135 2.79 -12.50 2.97
N SER A 136 3.97 -13.12 2.96
CA SER A 136 4.28 -14.29 3.78
C SER A 136 4.32 -13.95 5.28
N THR A 137 4.34 -14.96 6.14
CA THR A 137 4.47 -14.79 7.59
C THR A 137 5.73 -14.01 7.96
N GLU A 138 6.85 -14.25 7.28
CA GLU A 138 8.11 -13.53 7.48
C GLU A 138 7.97 -12.06 7.11
N MET A 139 7.32 -11.75 5.99
CA MET A 139 7.08 -10.37 5.57
C MET A 139 6.15 -9.65 6.55
N GLN A 140 5.15 -10.33 7.09
CA GLN A 140 4.29 -9.78 8.15
C GLN A 140 5.08 -9.40 9.40
N GLU A 141 6.04 -10.23 9.83
CA GLU A 141 6.92 -9.93 10.95
C GLU A 141 7.82 -8.72 10.66
N ILE A 142 8.32 -8.58 9.44
CA ILE A 142 9.09 -7.39 9.02
C ILE A 142 8.22 -6.14 9.16
N ILE A 143 6.99 -6.14 8.64
CA ILE A 143 6.07 -5.00 8.72
C ILE A 143 5.80 -4.61 10.18
N ARG A 144 5.52 -5.59 11.05
CA ARG A 144 5.29 -5.38 12.48
C ARG A 144 6.49 -4.74 13.18
N ARG A 145 7.71 -5.18 12.84
CA ARG A 145 8.96 -4.67 13.43
C ARG A 145 9.33 -3.28 12.93
N THR A 146 9.15 -3.00 11.64
CA THR A 146 9.41 -1.67 11.06
C THR A 146 8.51 -0.60 11.69
N ARG A 147 7.26 -0.94 12.01
CA ARG A 147 6.40 -0.09 12.83
C ARG A 147 7.02 0.21 14.20
N LYS A 148 7.44 -0.82 14.94
CA LYS A 148 8.10 -0.66 16.26
C LYS A 148 9.39 0.17 16.19
N LYS A 149 10.13 0.12 15.08
CA LYS A 149 11.32 0.95 14.84
C LYS A 149 10.99 2.45 14.68
N LYS A 150 9.83 2.83 14.13
CA LYS A 150 9.39 4.24 14.11
C LYS A 150 9.01 4.73 15.53
N ASP A 151 8.47 3.86 16.37
CA ASP A 151 8.06 4.19 17.75
C ASP A 151 9.19 4.17 18.79
N ILE A 152 10.32 3.51 18.49
CA ILE A 152 11.43 3.33 19.43
C ILE A 152 12.68 3.95 18.81
N GLN A 153 13.25 4.97 19.47
CA GLN A 153 14.62 5.42 19.25
C GLN A 153 15.55 4.24 19.58
N PHE A 154 15.81 3.34 18.63
CA PHE A 154 16.67 2.19 18.86
C PHE A 154 18.13 2.61 18.81
N THR A 155 18.80 2.52 19.96
CA THR A 155 20.24 2.24 19.98
C THR A 155 20.42 0.82 19.46
N TYR A 156 20.74 0.69 18.18
CA TYR A 156 21.21 -0.56 17.60
C TYR A 156 22.51 -1.00 18.30
N GLY A 157 22.71 -2.32 18.43
CA GLY A 157 24.04 -2.87 18.69
C GLY A 157 24.96 -2.62 17.49
N ASP A 158 26.26 -2.85 17.68
CA ASP A 158 27.27 -2.55 16.65
C ASP A 158 27.05 -3.32 15.34
N HIS A 159 26.50 -4.53 15.41
CA HIS A 159 26.23 -5.37 14.24
C HIS A 159 24.99 -4.91 13.47
N GLU A 160 23.93 -4.53 14.19
CA GLU A 160 22.71 -4.00 13.58
C GLU A 160 22.96 -2.63 12.96
N ASN A 161 23.79 -1.78 13.56
CA ASN A 161 24.20 -0.51 12.95
C ASN A 161 24.94 -0.73 11.62
N LYS A 162 25.87 -1.70 11.58
CA LYS A 162 26.58 -2.06 10.35
C LYS A 162 25.65 -2.61 9.28
N LEU A 163 24.69 -3.46 9.66
CA LEU A 163 23.68 -3.99 8.76
C LEU A 163 22.84 -2.86 8.13
N MET A 164 22.32 -1.96 8.98
CA MET A 164 21.45 -0.88 8.53
C MET A 164 22.19 0.07 7.59
N LYS A 165 23.42 0.47 7.94
CA LYS A 165 24.26 1.31 7.07
C LYS A 165 24.57 0.64 5.73
N TYR A 166 24.89 -0.66 5.75
CA TYR A 166 25.11 -1.40 4.51
C TYR A 166 23.85 -1.44 3.65
N LEU A 167 22.67 -1.59 4.25
CA LEU A 167 21.40 -1.65 3.52
C LEU A 167 20.90 -0.29 2.99
N GLU A 168 21.41 0.82 3.54
CA GLU A 168 21.19 2.16 2.99
C GLU A 168 21.96 2.35 1.67
N GLU A 169 23.19 1.83 1.60
CA GLU A 169 24.05 1.91 0.41
C GLU A 169 23.76 0.77 -0.60
N HIS A 170 23.29 -0.38 -0.11
CA HIS A 170 23.04 -1.59 -0.90
C HIS A 170 21.62 -2.11 -0.68
N LYS A 171 20.86 -2.34 -1.76
CA LYS A 171 19.45 -2.77 -1.65
C LYS A 171 19.23 -4.13 -0.98
N THR A 172 20.24 -4.99 -0.94
CA THR A 172 20.17 -6.35 -0.37
C THR A 172 21.53 -6.77 0.20
N ILE A 173 21.50 -7.72 1.14
CA ILE A 173 22.68 -8.41 1.67
C ILE A 173 22.36 -9.88 1.87
N THR A 174 23.30 -10.77 1.53
CA THR A 174 23.17 -12.20 1.79
C THR A 174 23.73 -12.56 3.16
N LEU A 175 23.30 -13.69 3.73
CA LEU A 175 23.83 -14.19 5.02
C LEU A 175 25.37 -14.32 5.05
N PRO A 176 26.06 -14.84 4.01
CA PRO A 176 27.52 -14.86 3.98
C PRO A 176 28.13 -13.45 4.03
N GLN A 177 27.62 -12.51 3.22
CA GLN A 177 28.09 -11.12 3.20
C GLN A 177 27.85 -10.42 4.53
N PHE A 178 26.70 -10.67 5.18
CA PHE A 178 26.42 -10.08 6.48
C PHE A 178 27.37 -10.59 7.57
N ARG A 179 27.75 -11.87 7.51
CA ARG A 179 28.72 -12.46 8.44
C ARG A 179 30.12 -11.92 8.23
N GLU A 180 30.50 -11.66 6.97
CA GLU A 180 31.75 -10.99 6.65
C GLU A 180 31.74 -9.54 7.15
N LEU A 181 30.63 -8.82 6.94
CA LEU A 181 30.43 -7.44 7.40
C LEU A 181 30.52 -7.29 8.93
N THR A 182 30.01 -8.27 9.67
CA THR A 182 29.90 -8.23 11.14
C THR A 182 30.96 -9.04 11.87
N GLY A 183 31.69 -9.92 11.18
CA GLY A 183 32.63 -10.87 11.80
C GLY A 183 31.93 -12.00 12.58
N LEU A 184 30.63 -12.21 12.37
CA LEU A 184 29.85 -13.22 13.12
C LEU A 184 30.25 -14.66 12.75
N ASN A 185 30.85 -15.35 13.72
CA ASN A 185 31.21 -16.77 13.59
C ASN A 185 30.06 -17.68 14.03
N ARG A 186 29.95 -18.88 13.42
CA ARG A 186 28.75 -19.73 13.50
C ARG A 186 28.47 -20.39 14.87
N PHE A 187 29.19 -20.00 15.92
CA PHE A 187 29.08 -20.54 17.28
C PHE A 187 29.39 -19.46 18.31
N LYS A 188 28.49 -19.30 19.29
CA LYS A 188 28.30 -18.18 20.24
C LYS A 188 27.51 -17.05 19.55
N ASP A 189 26.24 -16.81 19.86
CA ASP A 189 25.70 -16.58 21.20
C ASP A 189 24.34 -17.26 21.42
N ARG A 190 24.34 -18.27 22.29
CA ARG A 190 23.23 -18.47 23.23
C ARG A 190 23.67 -17.81 24.53
N ALA A 191 22.79 -17.01 25.10
CA ALA A 191 22.87 -16.32 26.39
C ALA A 191 23.74 -15.04 26.42
N SER A 192 23.07 -13.89 26.35
CA SER A 192 23.06 -12.84 27.39
C SER A 192 21.88 -11.91 27.14
#